data_AF-A0A2T0V4Z8-F1
#
_entry.id   AF-A0A2T0V4Z8-F1
#
_cell.length_a   1.000
_cell.length_b   1.000
_cell.length_c   1.000
_cell.angle_alpha   90.00
_cell.angle_beta   90.00
_cell.angle_gamma   90.00
#
_symmetry.space_group_name_H-M   'P 1'
#
loop_
_entity.id
_entity.type
_entity.pdbx_description
1 polymer ?
#
loop_
_entity_poly.entity_id
_entity_poly.type
_entity_poly.pdbx_seq_one_letter_code
_entity_poly.pdbx_strand_id
1 'polypeptide(L)'
;MAVTYWRTSGLASALLLMWSASSAADEPLRIEQLQRCGNLLEQDTQEFCLQVNGLDDSGFAVKLNGTPLPAEHLRQDNDKVRVRISTAEAQSGPLWFEQREQASNPVWLSLKGSHVLAATDQEVARNMDGLTTYVDLISLIIEESHDGAEEAQRLAEKYGAEVVGQIPPLNTYQLRLPASNLDERDALVLRLGSEVSVDAVVIEESGAEESIERETGTPPAEDDQEWASNRFLDAVNYYQRRLPRSGDIDTHPVRIGVIERDVDFDAPDFADYLGDCQAGTPRTCVYARDAAKPDGHGTTVAGVYAAAWNAGGNSGFLRGLDEVSPGFEVIVDRNSDAGITANIAASVNLVEDGVRVLNWSWGIHRVGAIDIEGKEVDSLVRSGIAMSGYEELLEEFFLWLRREHPEVVVVNSAGNASSFSSRDEYRLPSSFVTDQLFVVGGHERSEQDVEVDDPDYVVKRDASNIDMRVDITAAACVRGSSLVEGERGEAHCGTSYSTPLVGGLLAAMMSISPALTPAQLRMLLRRSAMTIGEEYDFEPVDADDLTAPIIPSERANELDHPDIGLSARLDMYKALDLTVQSLERDR
;
A
#
# COMPACT_ATOMS: atom_id res chain seq x y z
N MET A 1 -16.31 -76.22 -57.89
CA MET A 1 -16.60 -74.79 -57.62
C MET A 1 -16.75 -74.62 -56.12
N ALA A 2 -15.66 -74.27 -55.45
CA ALA A 2 -15.54 -74.21 -53.99
C ALA A 2 -14.24 -73.45 -53.59
N VAL A 3 -14.41 -72.47 -52.70
CA VAL A 3 -13.52 -71.98 -51.60
C VAL A 3 -12.04 -71.62 -51.87
N THR A 4 -11.59 -70.40 -51.49
CA THR A 4 -10.52 -70.07 -50.47
C THR A 4 -9.81 -68.69 -50.67
N TYR A 5 -10.07 -67.77 -49.73
CA TYR A 5 -9.20 -66.92 -48.86
C TYR A 5 -7.71 -66.52 -49.14
N TRP A 6 -7.37 -65.29 -48.65
CA TRP A 6 -6.06 -64.67 -48.22
C TRP A 6 -5.17 -64.03 -49.31
N ARG A 7 -4.37 -62.95 -49.14
CA ARG A 7 -4.14 -61.87 -48.14
C ARG A 7 -3.13 -60.85 -48.77
N THR A 8 -3.28 -59.55 -48.46
CA THR A 8 -2.26 -58.48 -48.20
C THR A 8 -1.01 -58.24 -49.06
N SER A 9 -0.87 -56.99 -49.55
CA SER A 9 0.34 -56.11 -49.55
C SER A 9 -0.11 -54.73 -50.09
N GLY A 10 0.13 -53.54 -49.53
CA GLY A 10 1.13 -53.04 -48.60
C GLY A 10 2.13 -52.15 -49.36
N LEU A 11 1.97 -50.81 -49.33
CA LEU A 11 3.00 -49.84 -49.77
C LEU A 11 2.81 -48.49 -49.06
N ALA A 12 3.94 -47.96 -48.60
CA ALA A 12 4.12 -47.00 -47.51
C ALA A 12 4.12 -45.54 -47.96
N SER A 13 3.71 -44.64 -47.08
CA SER A 13 3.92 -43.19 -47.18
C SER A 13 5.03 -42.77 -46.20
N ALA A 14 6.01 -42.03 -46.70
CA ALA A 14 7.12 -41.48 -45.93
C ALA A 14 6.72 -40.15 -45.29
N LEU A 15 6.94 -39.99 -43.99
CA LEU A 15 6.89 -38.71 -43.28
C LEU A 15 8.31 -38.29 -42.90
N LEU A 16 8.71 -37.10 -43.34
CA LEU A 16 9.89 -36.38 -42.88
C LEU A 16 9.56 -35.69 -41.55
N LEU A 17 10.25 -36.07 -40.48
CA LEU A 17 10.27 -35.34 -39.20
C LEU A 17 11.35 -34.26 -39.27
N MET A 18 10.93 -32.99 -39.31
CA MET A 18 11.80 -31.87 -38.94
C MET A 18 11.80 -31.78 -37.41
N TRP A 19 12.97 -31.94 -36.79
CA TRP A 19 13.20 -31.55 -35.41
C TRP A 19 13.41 -30.03 -35.36
N SER A 20 12.39 -29.30 -34.95
CA SER A 20 12.55 -27.97 -34.35
C SER A 20 13.13 -28.18 -32.96
N ALA A 21 14.38 -27.78 -32.75
CA ALA A 21 14.90 -27.56 -31.41
C ALA A 21 14.14 -26.36 -30.83
N SER A 22 13.20 -26.62 -29.92
CA SER A 22 12.67 -25.58 -29.06
C SER A 22 13.81 -25.07 -28.21
N SER A 23 14.32 -23.87 -28.49
CA SER A 23 15.04 -23.09 -27.49
C SER A 23 14.07 -22.90 -26.32
N ALA A 24 14.34 -23.54 -25.19
CA ALA A 24 13.70 -23.14 -23.94
C ALA A 24 14.03 -21.65 -23.77
N ALA A 25 13.00 -20.80 -23.75
CA ALA A 25 13.19 -19.43 -23.32
C ALA A 25 13.72 -19.50 -21.87
N ASP A 26 14.80 -18.79 -21.58
CA ASP A 26 15.25 -18.61 -20.18
C ASP A 26 14.07 -18.02 -19.41
N GLU A 27 13.74 -18.61 -18.26
CA GLU A 27 12.74 -18.05 -17.35
C GLU A 27 13.21 -16.66 -16.88
N PRO A 28 12.28 -15.68 -16.73
CA PRO A 28 12.64 -14.34 -16.31
C PRO A 28 13.16 -14.34 -14.87
N LEU A 29 14.23 -13.60 -14.62
CA LEU A 29 14.77 -13.44 -13.27
C LEU A 29 13.85 -12.54 -12.42
N ARG A 30 13.18 -13.07 -11.39
CA ARG A 30 12.21 -12.30 -10.58
C ARG A 30 12.35 -12.60 -9.09
N ILE A 31 12.36 -11.57 -8.25
CA ILE A 31 12.29 -11.69 -6.79
C ILE A 31 10.82 -11.73 -6.39
N GLU A 32 10.31 -12.92 -6.09
CA GLU A 32 8.90 -13.14 -5.70
C GLU A 32 8.69 -12.98 -4.20
N GLN A 33 9.72 -13.29 -3.39
CA GLN A 33 9.65 -13.17 -1.93
C GLN A 33 10.91 -12.53 -1.36
N LEU A 34 10.72 -11.72 -0.32
CA LEU A 34 11.74 -11.15 0.54
C LEU A 34 11.18 -11.11 1.96
N GLN A 35 11.83 -11.79 2.90
CA GLN A 35 11.47 -11.78 4.31
C GLN A 35 12.72 -11.77 5.19
N ARG A 36 12.64 -11.12 6.36
CA ARG A 36 13.64 -11.34 7.42
C ARG A 36 13.58 -12.78 7.88
N CYS A 37 14.74 -13.37 8.17
CA CYS A 37 14.81 -14.73 8.69
C CYS A 37 15.99 -14.89 9.66
N GLY A 38 16.15 -16.08 10.25
CA GLY A 38 17.16 -16.29 11.29
C GLY A 38 16.71 -15.68 12.63
N ASN A 39 17.63 -15.04 13.36
CA ASN A 39 17.29 -14.37 14.61
C ASN A 39 16.71 -12.97 14.33
N LEU A 40 15.40 -12.83 14.45
CA LEU A 40 14.71 -11.58 14.14
C LEU A 40 15.00 -10.44 15.12
N LEU A 41 15.44 -10.79 16.34
CA LEU A 41 15.83 -9.83 17.36
C LEU A 41 17.26 -9.29 17.16
N GLU A 42 18.06 -9.96 16.32
CA GLU A 42 19.42 -9.51 15.98
C GLU A 42 19.38 -8.29 15.04
N GLN A 43 20.08 -7.23 15.44
CA GLN A 43 20.09 -5.93 14.75
C GLN A 43 21.44 -5.58 14.14
N ASP A 44 22.55 -6.09 14.67
CA ASP A 44 23.89 -5.77 14.15
C ASP A 44 24.16 -6.50 12.83
N THR A 45 23.64 -7.71 12.71
CA THR A 45 23.73 -8.51 11.49
C THR A 45 22.41 -9.17 11.17
N GLN A 46 21.84 -8.72 10.07
CA GLN A 46 20.52 -9.07 9.63
C GLN A 46 20.56 -10.17 8.57
N GLU A 47 19.65 -11.16 8.66
CA GLU A 47 19.49 -12.21 7.65
C GLU A 47 18.15 -12.04 6.92
N PHE A 48 18.19 -12.21 5.60
CA PHE A 48 17.05 -12.13 4.70
C PHE A 48 16.97 -13.39 3.87
N CYS A 49 15.77 -13.92 3.70
CA CYS A 49 15.46 -15.07 2.89
C CYS A 49 14.63 -14.62 1.69
N LEU A 50 15.14 -14.89 0.51
CA LEU A 50 14.54 -14.50 -0.77
C LEU A 50 14.20 -15.74 -1.58
N GLN A 51 13.12 -15.64 -2.34
CA GLN A 51 12.79 -16.59 -3.41
C GLN A 51 12.91 -15.86 -4.75
N VAL A 52 13.76 -16.40 -5.63
CA VAL A 52 14.11 -15.78 -6.91
C VAL A 52 13.85 -16.77 -8.05
N ASN A 53 12.79 -16.52 -8.81
CA ASN A 53 12.48 -17.27 -10.02
C ASN A 53 13.50 -16.99 -11.13
N GLY A 54 13.75 -17.96 -12.01
CA GLY A 54 14.74 -17.86 -13.10
C GLY A 54 16.21 -17.90 -12.65
N LEU A 55 16.49 -18.08 -11.35
CA LEU A 55 17.83 -18.25 -10.83
C LEU A 55 18.35 -19.67 -11.16
N ASP A 56 19.56 -19.78 -11.70
CA ASP A 56 20.16 -21.08 -12.02
C ASP A 56 21.60 -21.22 -11.50
N ASP A 57 22.27 -22.32 -11.85
CA ASP A 57 23.64 -22.62 -11.41
C ASP A 57 24.71 -21.75 -12.10
N SER A 58 24.32 -20.85 -13.01
CA SER A 58 25.24 -19.84 -13.55
C SER A 58 25.51 -18.77 -12.48
N GLY A 59 26.73 -18.23 -12.45
CA GLY A 59 27.09 -17.22 -11.45
C GLY A 59 26.16 -16.00 -11.53
N PHE A 60 25.60 -15.60 -10.38
CA PHE A 60 24.80 -14.40 -10.21
C PHE A 60 25.51 -13.39 -9.31
N ALA A 61 25.09 -12.12 -9.38
CA ALA A 61 25.47 -11.08 -8.46
C ALA A 61 24.22 -10.52 -7.77
N VAL A 62 24.32 -10.21 -6.48
CA VAL A 62 23.31 -9.47 -5.73
C VAL A 62 23.87 -8.08 -5.47
N LYS A 63 23.13 -7.04 -5.82
CA LYS A 63 23.52 -5.65 -5.55
C LYS A 63 22.60 -5.06 -4.48
N LEU A 64 23.17 -4.32 -3.56
CA LEU A 64 22.46 -3.46 -2.61
C LEU A 64 22.97 -2.04 -2.79
N ASN A 65 22.07 -1.07 -3.04
CA ASN A 65 22.44 0.31 -3.36
C ASN A 65 23.49 0.39 -4.49
N GLY A 66 23.33 -0.45 -5.55
CA GLY A 66 24.28 -0.54 -6.66
C GLY A 66 25.61 -1.24 -6.36
N THR A 67 25.89 -1.57 -5.10
CA THR A 67 27.14 -2.21 -4.68
C THR A 67 26.96 -3.73 -4.62
N PRO A 68 27.78 -4.53 -5.34
CA PRO A 68 27.73 -5.98 -5.25
C PRO A 68 28.02 -6.48 -3.84
N LEU A 69 27.17 -7.37 -3.33
CA LEU A 69 27.38 -8.05 -2.07
C LEU A 69 28.46 -9.13 -2.21
N PRO A 70 29.38 -9.26 -1.22
CA PRO A 70 30.38 -10.33 -1.22
C PRO A 70 29.76 -11.73 -1.22
N ALA A 71 30.40 -12.70 -1.86
CA ALA A 71 29.89 -14.06 -1.98
C ALA A 71 29.72 -14.76 -0.62
N GLU A 72 30.53 -14.40 0.38
CA GLU A 72 30.43 -14.88 1.75
C GLU A 72 29.13 -14.45 2.48
N HIS A 73 28.47 -13.39 2.00
CA HIS A 73 27.19 -12.92 2.52
C HIS A 73 26.00 -13.65 1.90
N LEU A 74 26.25 -14.49 0.88
CA LEU A 74 25.23 -15.15 0.09
C LEU A 74 25.27 -16.66 0.34
N ARG A 75 24.10 -17.26 0.53
CA ARG A 75 23.92 -18.71 0.51
C ARG A 75 22.75 -19.06 -0.39
N GLN A 76 23.01 -19.83 -1.43
CA GLN A 76 22.00 -20.29 -2.36
C GLN A 76 21.62 -21.74 -2.08
N ASP A 77 20.33 -22.04 -2.18
CA ASP A 77 19.74 -23.38 -2.25
C ASP A 77 18.64 -23.37 -3.32
N ASN A 78 19.00 -23.78 -4.55
CA ASN A 78 18.16 -23.65 -5.76
C ASN A 78 17.74 -22.19 -6.02
N ASP A 79 16.43 -21.93 -6.02
CA ASP A 79 15.78 -20.63 -6.20
C ASP A 79 15.77 -19.79 -4.91
N LYS A 80 16.23 -20.35 -3.78
CA LYS A 80 16.24 -19.65 -2.49
C LYS A 80 17.61 -19.07 -2.21
N VAL A 81 17.64 -17.79 -1.88
CA VAL A 81 18.87 -17.08 -1.54
C VAL A 81 18.74 -16.48 -0.17
N ARG A 82 19.70 -16.80 0.70
CA ARG A 82 19.87 -16.15 1.99
C ARG A 82 20.96 -15.10 1.89
N VAL A 83 20.63 -13.88 2.29
CA VAL A 83 21.53 -12.73 2.31
C VAL A 83 21.78 -12.31 3.75
N ARG A 84 23.04 -12.13 4.11
CA ARG A 84 23.46 -11.66 5.43
C ARG A 84 24.10 -10.27 5.32
N ILE A 85 23.58 -9.30 6.05
CA ILE A 85 23.98 -7.90 5.93
C ILE A 85 24.33 -7.34 7.31
N SER A 86 25.51 -6.73 7.44
CA SER A 86 25.85 -5.95 8.63
C SER A 86 25.28 -4.54 8.50
N THR A 87 24.54 -4.10 9.53
CA THR A 87 23.96 -2.75 9.58
C THR A 87 25.00 -1.66 9.84
N ALA A 88 26.23 -2.04 10.25
CA ALA A 88 27.36 -1.14 10.36
C ALA A 88 28.03 -0.84 9.00
N GLU A 89 27.85 -1.71 8.00
CA GLU A 89 28.53 -1.65 6.70
C GLU A 89 27.61 -1.27 5.54
N ALA A 90 26.29 -1.34 5.75
CA ALA A 90 25.28 -1.05 4.74
C ALA A 90 24.13 -0.21 5.31
N GLN A 91 23.39 0.44 4.42
CA GLN A 91 22.15 1.15 4.73
C GLN A 91 20.99 0.50 3.97
N SER A 92 19.76 0.73 4.45
CA SER A 92 18.55 0.35 3.71
C SER A 92 18.58 0.89 2.28
N GLY A 93 17.97 0.16 1.34
CA GLY A 93 17.92 0.59 -0.05
C GLY A 93 17.56 -0.53 -1.03
N PRO A 94 17.58 -0.25 -2.34
CA PRO A 94 17.21 -1.22 -3.36
C PRO A 94 18.21 -2.38 -3.41
N LEU A 95 17.65 -3.59 -3.48
CA LEU A 95 18.34 -4.85 -3.72
C LEU A 95 17.81 -5.50 -5.00
N TRP A 96 18.70 -5.98 -5.87
CA TRP A 96 18.33 -6.74 -7.06
C TRP A 96 19.39 -7.78 -7.42
N PHE A 97 18.99 -8.73 -8.27
CA PHE A 97 19.86 -9.76 -8.81
C PHE A 97 20.25 -9.44 -10.25
N GLU A 98 21.47 -9.80 -10.62
CA GLU A 98 21.96 -9.81 -12.00
C GLU A 98 22.49 -11.20 -12.33
N GLN A 99 21.99 -11.79 -13.41
CA GLN A 99 22.44 -13.08 -13.92
C GLN A 99 22.54 -12.98 -15.45
N ARG A 100 23.72 -13.26 -16.00
CA ARG A 100 24.02 -13.10 -17.44
C ARG A 100 23.74 -11.66 -17.91
N GLU A 101 22.75 -11.48 -18.77
CA GLU A 101 22.28 -10.18 -19.29
C GLU A 101 20.91 -9.78 -18.70
N GLN A 102 20.39 -10.55 -17.74
CA GLN A 102 19.12 -10.27 -17.06
C GLN A 102 19.35 -9.58 -15.72
N ALA A 103 18.41 -8.71 -15.37
CA ALA A 103 18.26 -8.15 -14.04
C ALA A 103 16.87 -8.47 -13.49
N SER A 104 16.78 -8.69 -12.19
CA SER A 104 15.48 -8.85 -11.52
C SER A 104 14.77 -7.53 -11.31
N ASN A 105 13.50 -7.59 -10.93
CA ASN A 105 12.86 -6.47 -10.25
C ASN A 105 13.67 -6.08 -9.00
N PRO A 106 13.79 -4.78 -8.71
CA PRO A 106 14.40 -4.33 -7.47
C PRO A 106 13.38 -4.36 -6.33
N VAL A 107 13.82 -4.79 -5.14
CA VAL A 107 13.06 -4.76 -3.88
C VAL A 107 13.71 -3.78 -2.90
N TRP A 108 12.94 -3.11 -2.07
CA TRP A 108 13.52 -2.30 -0.99
C TRP A 108 13.87 -3.20 0.19
N LEU A 109 15.13 -3.22 0.58
CA LEU A 109 15.59 -3.94 1.76
C LEU A 109 15.76 -2.94 2.90
N SER A 110 14.88 -3.02 3.90
CA SER A 110 15.01 -2.24 5.13
C SER A 110 15.95 -2.95 6.11
N LEU A 111 16.93 -2.21 6.64
CA LEU A 111 17.81 -2.64 7.71
C LEU A 111 17.34 -2.17 9.10
N LYS A 112 16.06 -1.78 9.19
CA LYS A 112 15.42 -1.33 10.43
C LYS A 112 14.96 -2.51 11.28
N GLY A 113 14.57 -2.20 12.52
CA GLY A 113 14.41 -3.21 13.55
C GLY A 113 13.01 -3.82 13.67
N SER A 114 12.02 -3.32 12.94
CA SER A 114 10.63 -3.73 13.12
C SER A 114 10.26 -4.94 12.26
N HIS A 115 9.90 -6.04 12.90
CA HIS A 115 9.49 -7.26 12.22
C HIS A 115 8.66 -8.14 13.15
N VAL A 116 7.62 -8.77 12.58
CA VAL A 116 6.76 -9.72 13.28
C VAL A 116 6.53 -10.96 12.43
N LEU A 117 6.34 -12.10 13.09
CA LEU A 117 6.08 -13.38 12.46
C LEU A 117 4.60 -13.55 12.12
N ALA A 118 4.35 -14.13 10.95
CA ALA A 118 3.05 -14.65 10.58
C ALA A 118 2.89 -16.09 11.12
N ALA A 119 1.69 -16.44 11.54
CA ALA A 119 1.35 -17.81 11.87
C ALA A 119 1.28 -18.68 10.59
N THR A 120 1.68 -19.94 10.71
CA THR A 120 1.46 -20.96 9.68
C THR A 120 0.03 -21.50 9.73
N ASP A 121 -0.38 -22.24 8.70
CA ASP A 121 -1.70 -22.90 8.65
C ASP A 121 -1.99 -23.85 9.84
N GLN A 122 -0.95 -24.29 10.55
CA GLN A 122 -1.08 -25.16 11.73
C GLN A 122 -1.17 -24.38 13.05
N GLU A 123 -0.91 -23.08 13.02
CA GLU A 123 -0.85 -22.17 14.18
C GLU A 123 -2.06 -21.22 14.21
N VAL A 124 -3.11 -21.53 13.44
CA VAL A 124 -4.35 -20.76 13.38
C VAL A 124 -5.56 -21.60 13.77
N ALA A 125 -6.57 -20.96 14.36
CA ALA A 125 -7.87 -21.57 14.68
C ALA A 125 -9.02 -20.59 14.46
N ARG A 126 -10.26 -21.08 14.45
CA ARG A 126 -11.46 -20.22 14.38
C ARG A 126 -11.94 -19.84 15.77
N ASN A 127 -12.17 -18.55 15.99
CA ASN A 127 -12.74 -18.02 17.22
C ASN A 127 -14.28 -18.21 17.27
N MET A 128 -14.93 -17.71 18.32
CA MET A 128 -16.39 -17.83 18.50
C MET A 128 -17.20 -17.08 17.44
N ASP A 129 -16.63 -16.04 16.83
CA ASP A 129 -17.24 -15.27 15.74
C ASP A 129 -16.97 -15.91 14.36
N GLY A 130 -16.28 -17.06 14.33
CA GLY A 130 -15.94 -17.79 13.10
C GLY A 130 -14.73 -17.24 12.36
N LEU A 131 -14.03 -16.24 12.92
CA LEU A 131 -12.86 -15.60 12.34
C LEU A 131 -11.59 -16.42 12.59
N THR A 132 -10.66 -16.41 11.65
CA THR A 132 -9.37 -17.07 11.81
C THR A 132 -8.46 -16.21 12.68
N THR A 133 -7.79 -16.80 13.66
CA THR A 133 -6.93 -16.10 14.61
C THR A 133 -5.72 -16.95 14.99
N TYR A 134 -4.65 -16.31 15.44
CA TYR A 134 -3.42 -16.99 15.82
C TYR A 134 -3.58 -17.70 17.16
N VAL A 135 -3.10 -18.94 17.24
CA VAL A 135 -3.19 -19.78 18.45
C VAL A 135 -2.14 -19.39 19.46
N ASP A 136 -0.91 -19.14 19.02
CA ASP A 136 0.24 -19.00 19.91
C ASP A 136 1.04 -17.71 19.68
N LEU A 137 0.64 -16.83 18.77
CA LEU A 137 1.31 -15.54 18.55
C LEU A 137 0.42 -14.37 19.00
N ILE A 138 0.98 -13.50 19.83
CA ILE A 138 0.37 -12.23 20.26
C ILE A 138 1.42 -11.13 20.26
N SER A 139 1.02 -9.87 20.23
CA SER A 139 1.93 -8.74 20.49
C SER A 139 1.55 -8.04 21.79
N LEU A 140 2.54 -7.63 22.56
CA LEU A 140 2.38 -6.82 23.76
C LEU A 140 2.84 -5.40 23.47
N ILE A 141 2.00 -4.43 23.77
CA ILE A 141 2.39 -3.03 23.86
C ILE A 141 2.82 -2.80 25.31
N ILE A 142 4.10 -2.48 25.51
CA ILE A 142 4.66 -2.24 26.84
C ILE A 142 4.49 -0.75 27.17
N GLU A 143 4.10 -0.47 28.42
CA GLU A 143 3.98 0.89 28.95
C GLU A 143 5.27 1.70 28.76
N GLU A 144 5.17 2.96 28.30
CA GLU A 144 6.31 3.84 28.03
C GLU A 144 7.26 4.04 29.24
N SER A 145 6.75 3.80 30.45
CA SER A 145 7.52 3.91 31.70
C SER A 145 8.54 2.78 31.92
N HIS A 146 8.54 1.75 31.06
CA HIS A 146 9.43 0.59 31.13
C HIS A 146 10.31 0.49 29.88
N ASP A 147 11.48 -0.16 30.03
CA ASP A 147 12.25 -0.62 28.87
C ASP A 147 11.53 -1.83 28.26
N GLY A 148 10.96 -1.68 27.07
CA GLY A 148 10.11 -2.72 26.50
C GLY A 148 10.83 -4.01 26.16
N ALA A 149 12.10 -3.96 25.76
CA ALA A 149 12.85 -5.17 25.42
C ALA A 149 13.13 -6.00 26.67
N GLU A 150 13.62 -5.35 27.73
CA GLU A 150 13.87 -6.00 29.02
C GLU A 150 12.56 -6.54 29.63
N GLU A 151 11.48 -5.76 29.53
CA GLU A 151 10.19 -6.11 30.13
C GLU A 151 9.48 -7.22 29.36
N ALA A 152 9.49 -7.19 28.02
CA ALA A 152 8.98 -8.28 27.19
C ALA A 152 9.71 -9.59 27.47
N GLN A 153 11.04 -9.56 27.63
CA GLN A 153 11.82 -10.73 28.02
C GLN A 153 11.45 -11.24 29.42
N ARG A 154 11.28 -10.34 30.39
CA ARG A 154 10.83 -10.67 31.75
C ARG A 154 9.46 -11.34 31.75
N LEU A 155 8.52 -10.83 30.94
CA LEU A 155 7.18 -11.38 30.79
C LEU A 155 7.21 -12.73 30.08
N ALA A 156 7.99 -12.86 29.00
CA ALA A 156 8.18 -14.11 28.30
C ALA A 156 8.67 -15.22 29.26
N GLU A 157 9.70 -14.94 30.08
CA GLU A 157 10.20 -15.88 31.08
C GLU A 157 9.17 -16.21 32.16
N LYS A 158 8.43 -15.21 32.66
CA LYS A 158 7.39 -15.39 33.70
C LYS A 158 6.26 -16.30 33.22
N TYR A 159 5.89 -16.21 31.94
CA TYR A 159 4.76 -16.93 31.37
C TYR A 159 5.15 -18.14 30.52
N GLY A 160 6.45 -18.44 30.41
CA GLY A 160 6.97 -19.56 29.62
C GLY A 160 6.80 -19.35 28.10
N ALA A 161 6.76 -18.10 27.66
CA ALA A 161 6.70 -17.68 26.27
C ALA A 161 8.10 -17.32 25.74
N GLU A 162 8.19 -17.01 24.45
CA GLU A 162 9.41 -16.57 23.77
C GLU A 162 9.16 -15.25 23.03
N VAL A 163 10.08 -14.29 23.11
CA VAL A 163 10.03 -13.08 22.27
C VAL A 163 10.51 -13.45 20.87
N VAL A 164 9.67 -13.25 19.86
CA VAL A 164 9.93 -13.71 18.48
C VAL A 164 9.86 -12.60 17.42
N GLY A 165 9.40 -11.42 17.80
CA GLY A 165 9.29 -10.26 16.93
C GLY A 165 9.19 -8.97 17.75
N GLN A 166 9.31 -7.83 17.09
CA GLN A 166 9.32 -6.52 17.74
C GLN A 166 8.99 -5.40 16.75
N ILE A 167 8.43 -4.31 17.27
CA ILE A 167 8.33 -3.00 16.65
C ILE A 167 8.86 -2.00 17.69
N PRO A 168 10.19 -1.89 17.86
CA PRO A 168 10.78 -1.15 18.97
C PRO A 168 10.35 0.32 19.08
N PRO A 169 10.17 1.07 17.96
CA PRO A 169 9.70 2.45 18.05
C PRO A 169 8.32 2.63 18.71
N LEU A 170 7.50 1.58 18.72
CA LEU A 170 6.16 1.55 19.32
C LEU A 170 6.12 0.76 20.64
N ASN A 171 7.28 0.48 21.23
CA ASN A 171 7.43 -0.36 22.43
C ASN A 171 6.66 -1.69 22.38
N THR A 172 6.51 -2.25 21.17
CA THR A 172 5.65 -3.41 20.90
C THR A 172 6.49 -4.65 20.65
N TYR A 173 6.19 -5.75 21.33
CA TYR A 173 6.97 -7.00 21.24
C TYR A 173 6.07 -8.21 21.03
N GLN A 174 6.39 -9.04 20.04
CA GLN A 174 5.62 -10.24 19.71
C GLN A 174 6.11 -11.42 20.53
N LEU A 175 5.18 -12.06 21.24
CA LEU A 175 5.43 -13.28 21.99
C LEU A 175 4.84 -14.51 21.31
N ARG A 176 5.61 -15.60 21.34
CA ARG A 176 5.11 -16.96 21.13
C ARG A 176 4.75 -17.60 22.46
N LEU A 177 3.46 -17.84 22.67
CA LEU A 177 2.88 -18.40 23.87
C LEU A 177 3.02 -19.93 23.91
N PRO A 178 3.14 -20.54 25.10
CA PRO A 178 3.06 -21.99 25.26
C PRO A 178 1.58 -22.46 25.23
N ALA A 179 0.86 -22.12 24.15
CA ALA A 179 -0.56 -22.42 23.97
C ALA A 179 -0.77 -23.34 22.76
N SER A 180 -1.66 -24.32 22.89
CA SER A 180 -2.00 -25.27 21.82
C SER A 180 -3.41 -25.10 21.28
N ASN A 181 -4.21 -24.23 21.90
CA ASN A 181 -5.59 -23.95 21.56
C ASN A 181 -6.01 -22.57 22.09
N LEU A 182 -7.18 -22.09 21.65
CA LEU A 182 -7.67 -20.75 21.99
C LEU A 182 -8.01 -20.59 23.48
N ASP A 183 -8.49 -21.64 24.16
CA ASP A 183 -8.78 -21.56 25.61
C ASP A 183 -7.51 -21.30 26.43
N GLU A 184 -6.41 -21.99 26.10
CA GLU A 184 -5.09 -21.78 26.70
C GLU A 184 -4.53 -20.40 26.38
N ARG A 185 -4.63 -19.98 25.11
CA ARG A 185 -4.20 -18.66 24.64
C ARG A 185 -4.93 -17.54 25.37
N ASP A 186 -6.26 -17.58 25.40
CA ASP A 186 -7.09 -16.53 25.97
C ASP A 186 -6.87 -16.40 27.48
N ALA A 187 -6.61 -17.52 28.17
CA ALA A 187 -6.21 -17.50 29.57
C ALA A 187 -4.85 -16.80 29.80
N LEU A 188 -3.91 -16.91 28.86
CA LEU A 188 -2.62 -16.22 28.92
C LEU A 188 -2.76 -14.74 28.56
N VAL A 189 -3.52 -14.41 27.52
CA VAL A 189 -3.85 -13.03 27.11
C VAL A 189 -4.43 -12.26 28.29
N LEU A 190 -5.43 -12.82 28.99
CA LEU A 190 -6.04 -12.17 30.16
C LEU A 190 -5.05 -11.91 31.29
N ARG A 191 -4.08 -12.81 31.50
CA ARG A 191 -3.05 -12.64 32.54
C ARG A 191 -2.02 -11.60 32.14
N LEU A 192 -1.58 -11.63 30.89
CA LEU A 192 -0.61 -10.68 30.34
C LEU A 192 -1.19 -9.27 30.30
N GLY A 193 -2.42 -9.09 29.82
CA GLY A 193 -3.13 -7.81 29.85
C GLY A 193 -3.53 -7.33 31.25
N SER A 194 -3.24 -8.10 32.31
CA SER A 194 -3.38 -7.68 33.71
C SER A 194 -2.04 -7.27 34.34
N GLU A 195 -0.93 -7.37 33.61
CA GLU A 195 0.36 -6.87 34.08
C GLU A 195 0.37 -5.34 34.03
N VAL A 196 0.85 -4.72 35.11
CA VAL A 196 0.89 -3.24 35.23
C VAL A 196 1.83 -2.59 34.21
N SER A 197 2.74 -3.37 33.61
CA SER A 197 3.68 -2.92 32.59
C SER A 197 3.19 -3.14 31.17
N VAL A 198 2.04 -3.79 30.98
CA VAL A 198 1.44 -4.03 29.67
C VAL A 198 0.28 -3.05 29.50
N ASP A 199 0.37 -2.24 28.47
CA ASP A 199 -0.68 -1.30 28.10
C ASP A 199 -1.80 -2.04 27.35
N ALA A 200 -1.43 -2.78 26.30
CA ALA A 200 -2.36 -3.56 25.51
C ALA A 200 -1.79 -4.90 25.02
N VAL A 201 -2.70 -5.82 24.69
CA VAL A 201 -2.39 -7.08 24.01
C VAL A 201 -3.07 -7.07 22.64
N VAL A 202 -2.28 -7.21 21.58
CA VAL A 202 -2.75 -7.30 20.20
C VAL A 202 -2.82 -8.76 19.78
N ILE A 203 -3.99 -9.16 19.26
CA ILE A 203 -4.21 -10.49 18.70
C ILE A 203 -4.50 -10.33 17.22
N GLU A 204 -3.73 -11.05 16.40
CA GLU A 204 -3.99 -11.10 14.97
C GLU A 204 -5.22 -11.95 14.65
N GLU A 205 -6.05 -11.38 13.79
CA GLU A 205 -7.24 -12.00 13.25
C GLU A 205 -7.30 -11.70 11.76
N SER A 206 -7.77 -12.69 11.00
CA SER A 206 -8.09 -12.55 9.59
C SER A 206 -9.53 -12.99 9.36
N GLY A 207 -10.31 -12.09 8.75
CA GLY A 207 -11.62 -12.38 8.19
C GLY A 207 -11.50 -12.86 6.75
N ALA A 208 -12.63 -13.22 6.12
CA ALA A 208 -12.66 -13.37 4.67
C ALA A 208 -12.37 -12.01 4.01
N GLU A 209 -11.20 -11.86 3.37
CA GLU A 209 -10.95 -10.78 2.42
C GLU A 209 -11.66 -11.19 1.11
N GLU A 210 -12.97 -10.97 1.01
CA GLU A 210 -13.60 -11.01 -0.32
C GLU A 210 -13.09 -9.80 -1.10
N SER A 211 -12.63 -10.04 -2.33
CA SER A 211 -12.17 -8.98 -3.24
C SER A 211 -13.38 -8.17 -3.72
N ILE A 212 -13.89 -7.28 -2.87
CA ILE A 212 -15.02 -6.38 -3.14
C ILE A 212 -14.67 -5.36 -4.23
N GLU A 213 -13.39 -5.17 -4.50
CA GLU A 213 -12.89 -4.15 -5.43
C GLU A 213 -12.93 -4.55 -6.92
N ARG A 214 -13.57 -5.67 -7.21
CA ARG A 214 -13.95 -6.07 -8.57
C ARG A 214 -15.42 -5.81 -8.76
N GLU A 215 -15.76 -4.74 -9.47
CA GLU A 215 -17.14 -4.55 -9.91
C GLU A 215 -17.37 -5.13 -11.30
N THR A 216 -18.48 -5.87 -11.43
CA THR A 216 -19.02 -6.41 -12.69
C THR A 216 -20.01 -5.43 -13.35
N GLY A 217 -20.09 -4.19 -12.88
CA GLY A 217 -20.91 -3.09 -13.43
C GLY A 217 -20.14 -2.30 -14.50
N THR A 218 -20.85 -1.42 -15.22
CA THR A 218 -20.38 -0.68 -16.41
C THR A 218 -18.90 -0.32 -16.33
N PRO A 219 -18.06 -0.72 -17.33
CA PRO A 219 -16.65 -0.35 -17.31
C PRO A 219 -16.52 1.16 -17.16
N PRO A 220 -15.50 1.65 -16.43
CA PRO A 220 -15.29 3.08 -16.26
C PRO A 220 -15.28 3.74 -17.64
N ALA A 221 -15.69 5.01 -17.68
CA ALA A 221 -15.54 5.81 -18.88
C ALA A 221 -14.10 5.72 -19.40
N GLU A 222 -13.86 6.03 -20.68
CA GLU A 222 -12.48 6.05 -21.21
C GLU A 222 -11.58 6.78 -20.22
N ASP A 223 -10.44 6.18 -19.84
CA ASP A 223 -9.62 6.57 -18.66
C ASP A 223 -9.36 8.08 -18.56
N ASP A 224 -9.32 8.77 -19.70
CA ASP A 224 -9.26 10.22 -19.81
C ASP A 224 -10.35 10.97 -19.01
N GLN A 225 -11.57 10.42 -18.86
CA GLN A 225 -12.68 11.06 -18.15
C GLN A 225 -12.63 10.89 -16.63
N GLU A 226 -12.27 9.69 -16.13
CA GLU A 226 -12.05 9.47 -14.69
C GLU A 226 -10.84 10.29 -14.21
N TRP A 227 -9.79 10.38 -15.04
CA TRP A 227 -8.65 11.25 -14.74
C TRP A 227 -8.96 12.75 -14.89
N ALA A 228 -9.88 13.11 -15.79
CA ALA A 228 -10.35 14.48 -15.92
C ALA A 228 -11.10 14.97 -14.67
N SER A 229 -11.83 14.10 -13.95
CA SER A 229 -12.56 14.50 -12.73
C SER A 229 -11.66 15.03 -11.62
N ASN A 230 -10.39 14.62 -11.61
CA ASN A 230 -9.38 15.07 -10.67
C ASN A 230 -8.44 16.14 -11.25
N ARG A 231 -8.64 16.53 -12.51
CA ARG A 231 -7.74 17.40 -13.29
C ARG A 231 -6.30 16.87 -13.37
N PHE A 232 -6.16 15.56 -13.50
CA PHE A 232 -4.89 14.85 -13.52
C PHE A 232 -3.93 15.37 -14.60
N LEU A 233 -4.38 15.44 -15.86
CA LEU A 233 -3.52 15.88 -16.98
C LEU A 233 -3.14 17.36 -16.89
N ASP A 234 -4.03 18.19 -16.33
CA ASP A 234 -3.74 19.59 -16.04
C ASP A 234 -2.63 19.73 -15.00
N ALA A 235 -2.63 18.89 -13.97
CA ALA A 235 -1.61 18.84 -12.93
C ALA A 235 -0.25 18.43 -13.50
N VAL A 236 -0.22 17.36 -14.31
CA VAL A 236 1.00 16.93 -15.02
C VAL A 236 1.53 18.03 -15.93
N ASN A 237 0.65 18.67 -16.72
CA ASN A 237 1.03 19.78 -17.59
C ASN A 237 1.58 20.98 -16.79
N TYR A 238 0.96 21.32 -15.67
CA TYR A 238 1.42 22.38 -14.80
C TYR A 238 2.81 22.10 -14.26
N TYR A 239 3.03 20.90 -13.69
CA TYR A 239 4.32 20.50 -13.14
C TYR A 239 5.42 20.50 -14.20
N GLN A 240 5.18 19.92 -15.38
CA GLN A 240 6.17 19.84 -16.45
C GLN A 240 6.47 21.20 -17.11
N ARG A 241 5.45 22.02 -17.38
CA ARG A 241 5.58 23.15 -18.31
C ARG A 241 5.51 24.51 -17.63
N ARG A 242 4.79 24.60 -16.52
CA ARG A 242 4.54 25.87 -15.83
C ARG A 242 5.47 26.03 -14.63
N LEU A 243 5.70 24.98 -13.84
CA LEU A 243 6.61 25.04 -12.69
C LEU A 243 8.01 25.59 -13.05
N PRO A 244 8.71 25.12 -14.12
CA PRO A 244 10.03 25.65 -14.47
C PRO A 244 10.01 27.09 -14.98
N ARG A 245 8.81 27.61 -15.34
CA ARG A 245 8.63 28.99 -15.81
C ARG A 245 8.21 29.94 -14.69
N SER A 246 7.67 29.42 -13.58
CA SER A 246 7.23 30.18 -12.41
C SER A 246 8.41 30.69 -11.57
N GLY A 247 9.64 30.27 -11.87
CA GLY A 247 10.86 30.72 -11.20
C GLY A 247 11.88 29.58 -11.10
N ASP A 248 12.95 29.84 -10.35
CA ASP A 248 13.94 28.81 -9.97
C ASP A 248 13.41 28.10 -8.72
N ILE A 249 12.38 27.25 -8.90
CA ILE A 249 11.85 26.38 -7.85
C ILE A 249 12.66 25.09 -7.90
N ASP A 250 13.45 24.85 -6.85
CA ASP A 250 14.21 23.61 -6.69
C ASP A 250 13.25 22.53 -6.16
N THR A 251 13.02 21.49 -6.96
CA THR A 251 12.18 20.36 -6.57
C THR A 251 13.02 19.27 -5.92
N HIS A 252 12.42 18.53 -4.99
CA HIS A 252 13.13 17.53 -4.18
C HIS A 252 12.57 16.12 -4.37
N PRO A 253 13.42 15.07 -4.31
CA PRO A 253 12.93 13.70 -4.37
C PRO A 253 12.11 13.36 -3.13
N VAL A 254 11.07 12.55 -3.29
CA VAL A 254 10.20 12.11 -2.20
C VAL A 254 10.06 10.58 -2.25
N ARG A 255 10.17 9.95 -1.08
CA ARG A 255 9.91 8.52 -0.88
C ARG A 255 8.46 8.31 -0.44
N ILE A 256 7.80 7.38 -1.10
CA ILE A 256 6.43 6.96 -0.85
C ILE A 256 6.46 5.48 -0.46
N GLY A 257 5.87 5.16 0.67
CA GLY A 257 5.69 3.78 1.13
C GLY A 257 4.27 3.32 0.85
N VAL A 258 4.10 2.26 0.06
CA VAL A 258 2.81 1.69 -0.30
C VAL A 258 2.67 0.35 0.42
N ILE A 259 1.75 0.26 1.38
CA ILE A 259 1.54 -0.95 2.18
C ILE A 259 0.69 -1.95 1.38
N GLU A 260 1.34 -2.61 0.44
CA GLU A 260 0.80 -3.59 -0.50
C GLU A 260 1.77 -4.76 -0.69
N ARG A 261 1.32 -5.84 -1.35
CA ARG A 261 2.07 -7.11 -1.41
C ARG A 261 3.15 -7.12 -2.49
N ASP A 262 2.76 -6.88 -3.73
CA ASP A 262 3.55 -7.16 -4.92
C ASP A 262 3.12 -6.30 -6.11
N VAL A 263 3.96 -6.28 -7.14
CA VAL A 263 3.74 -5.61 -8.43
C VAL A 263 4.22 -6.56 -9.53
N ASP A 264 3.44 -6.71 -10.59
CA ASP A 264 3.83 -7.51 -11.76
C ASP A 264 4.82 -6.72 -12.63
N PHE A 265 6.09 -7.14 -12.65
CA PHE A 265 7.12 -6.51 -13.49
C PHE A 265 7.21 -7.09 -14.91
N ASP A 266 6.39 -8.07 -15.25
CA ASP A 266 6.23 -8.54 -16.63
C ASP A 266 5.19 -7.72 -17.39
N ALA A 267 4.30 -7.02 -16.68
CA ALA A 267 3.36 -6.09 -17.28
C ALA A 267 4.11 -4.90 -17.95
N PRO A 268 3.71 -4.45 -19.16
CA PRO A 268 4.31 -3.30 -19.82
C PRO A 268 4.27 -1.99 -19.01
N ASP A 269 3.32 -1.88 -18.07
CA ASP A 269 3.25 -0.76 -17.12
C ASP A 269 4.49 -0.65 -16.23
N PHE A 270 5.20 -1.77 -15.96
CA PHE A 270 6.32 -1.83 -15.02
C PHE A 270 7.60 -2.49 -15.55
N ALA A 271 7.57 -3.09 -16.74
CA ALA A 271 8.68 -3.85 -17.30
C ALA A 271 10.00 -3.06 -17.44
N ASP A 272 9.94 -1.74 -17.49
CA ASP A 272 11.12 -0.88 -17.60
C ASP A 272 11.75 -0.47 -16.25
N TYR A 273 11.24 -0.98 -15.13
CA TYR A 273 11.80 -0.78 -13.78
C TYR A 273 12.80 -1.87 -13.35
N LEU A 274 13.04 -2.90 -14.18
CA LEU A 274 13.98 -3.98 -13.85
C LEU A 274 15.41 -3.47 -13.66
N GLY A 275 16.12 -4.02 -12.66
CA GLY A 275 17.50 -3.69 -12.34
C GLY A 275 17.69 -2.35 -11.64
N ASP A 276 18.76 -1.65 -12.00
CA ASP A 276 19.12 -0.37 -11.39
C ASP A 276 18.28 0.78 -11.95
N CYS A 277 17.20 1.12 -11.26
CA CYS A 277 16.35 2.25 -11.66
C CYS A 277 17.04 3.61 -11.53
N GLN A 278 18.06 3.73 -10.68
CA GLN A 278 18.80 4.99 -10.49
C GLN A 278 19.90 5.18 -11.55
N ALA A 279 20.10 4.20 -12.44
CA ALA A 279 21.04 4.31 -13.55
C ALA A 279 20.52 5.28 -14.62
N GLY A 280 21.08 6.50 -14.66
CA GLY A 280 20.88 7.44 -15.76
C GLY A 280 20.21 8.74 -15.35
N THR A 281 19.19 9.15 -16.10
CA THR A 281 18.43 10.37 -15.80
C THR A 281 17.48 10.13 -14.62
N PRO A 282 17.36 11.09 -13.68
CA PRO A 282 16.40 10.98 -12.60
C PRO A 282 14.99 10.66 -13.13
N ARG A 283 14.35 9.66 -12.54
CA ARG A 283 13.00 9.20 -12.87
C ARG A 283 12.35 8.64 -11.62
N THR A 284 11.04 8.42 -11.68
CA THR A 284 10.34 7.61 -10.70
C THR A 284 10.92 6.19 -10.72
N CYS A 285 11.03 5.59 -9.54
CA CYS A 285 11.47 4.22 -9.31
C CYS A 285 10.44 3.45 -8.50
N VAL A 286 10.27 2.17 -8.85
CA VAL A 286 9.35 1.25 -8.17
C VAL A 286 10.19 0.11 -7.59
N TYR A 287 10.01 -0.15 -6.31
CA TYR A 287 10.67 -1.25 -5.61
C TYR A 287 9.60 -2.14 -5.00
N ALA A 288 9.52 -3.39 -5.45
CA ALA A 288 8.45 -4.30 -5.05
C ALA A 288 8.86 -5.75 -5.31
N ARG A 289 8.24 -6.67 -4.55
CA ARG A 289 8.24 -8.10 -4.90
C ARG A 289 7.41 -8.31 -6.17
N ASP A 290 7.77 -9.33 -6.94
CA ASP A 290 7.11 -9.65 -8.20
C ASP A 290 5.77 -10.35 -7.95
N ALA A 291 4.74 -9.95 -8.67
CA ALA A 291 3.40 -10.51 -8.57
C ALA A 291 3.17 -11.60 -9.63
N ALA A 292 2.42 -12.65 -9.27
CA ALA A 292 2.07 -13.71 -10.21
C ALA A 292 1.01 -13.30 -11.26
N LYS A 293 0.39 -12.12 -11.12
CA LYS A 293 -0.69 -11.65 -12.00
C LYS A 293 -0.63 -10.13 -12.22
N PRO A 294 -0.96 -9.66 -13.44
CA PRO A 294 -0.89 -8.24 -13.79
C PRO A 294 -2.04 -7.42 -13.20
N ASP A 295 -3.18 -8.04 -12.91
CA ASP A 295 -4.38 -7.38 -12.39
C ASP A 295 -4.48 -7.46 -10.85
N GLY A 296 -3.36 -7.74 -10.18
CA GLY A 296 -3.29 -7.76 -8.72
C GLY A 296 -3.62 -6.40 -8.09
N HIS A 297 -4.15 -6.43 -6.87
CA HIS A 297 -4.46 -5.21 -6.10
C HIS A 297 -3.22 -4.30 -5.95
N GLY A 298 -2.09 -4.87 -5.52
CA GLY A 298 -0.83 -4.17 -5.37
C GLY A 298 -0.32 -3.55 -6.68
N THR A 299 -0.31 -4.34 -7.78
CA THR A 299 0.03 -3.86 -9.12
C THR A 299 -0.82 -2.67 -9.54
N THR A 300 -2.13 -2.72 -9.28
CA THR A 300 -3.08 -1.67 -9.69
C THR A 300 -2.91 -0.40 -8.85
N VAL A 301 -2.74 -0.54 -7.52
CA VAL A 301 -2.47 0.59 -6.61
C VAL A 301 -1.13 1.27 -6.96
N ALA A 302 -0.06 0.49 -7.15
CA ALA A 302 1.23 1.00 -7.60
C ALA A 302 1.14 1.64 -8.99
N GLY A 303 0.23 1.15 -9.84
CA GLY A 303 0.01 1.66 -11.20
C GLY A 303 -0.48 3.10 -11.22
N VAL A 304 -1.34 3.48 -10.28
CA VAL A 304 -1.82 4.87 -10.14
C VAL A 304 -0.67 5.83 -9.81
N TYR A 305 0.36 5.37 -9.10
CA TYR A 305 1.58 6.15 -8.88
C TYR A 305 2.49 6.16 -10.11
N ALA A 306 2.80 4.98 -10.65
CA ALA A 306 4.04 4.79 -11.42
C ALA A 306 3.90 3.98 -12.72
N ALA A 307 2.70 3.57 -13.15
CA ALA A 307 2.54 2.86 -14.42
C ALA A 307 3.04 3.69 -15.61
N ALA A 308 3.72 3.02 -16.55
CA ALA A 308 4.15 3.62 -17.81
C ALA A 308 2.96 4.11 -18.63
N TRP A 309 3.06 5.32 -19.17
CA TRP A 309 1.99 5.90 -19.99
C TRP A 309 1.93 5.25 -21.37
N ASN A 310 0.71 5.09 -21.89
CA ASN A 310 0.42 4.49 -23.20
C ASN A 310 0.84 3.02 -23.35
N ALA A 311 1.06 2.31 -22.23
CA ALA A 311 1.47 0.90 -22.22
C ALA A 311 0.28 -0.09 -22.23
N GLY A 312 -0.95 0.41 -22.12
CA GLY A 312 -2.18 -0.37 -22.21
C GLY A 312 -2.96 -0.45 -20.91
N GLY A 313 -2.28 -0.54 -19.75
CA GLY A 313 -2.92 -0.63 -18.44
C GLY A 313 -3.29 0.73 -17.86
N ASN A 314 -2.50 1.19 -16.88
CA ASN A 314 -2.75 2.42 -16.14
C ASN A 314 -1.83 3.58 -16.61
N SER A 315 -2.02 4.80 -16.07
CA SER A 315 -1.14 5.95 -16.29
C SER A 315 -0.73 6.54 -14.95
N GLY A 316 0.50 6.27 -14.52
CA GLY A 316 1.00 6.71 -13.22
C GLY A 316 1.16 8.21 -13.11
N PHE A 317 0.65 8.83 -12.05
CA PHE A 317 0.77 10.27 -11.84
C PHE A 317 2.23 10.73 -11.74
N LEU A 318 3.02 10.10 -10.86
CA LEU A 318 4.41 10.46 -10.60
C LEU A 318 5.28 10.17 -11.82
N ARG A 319 4.97 9.07 -12.54
CA ARG A 319 5.60 8.74 -13.82
C ARG A 319 5.43 9.86 -14.85
N GLY A 320 4.27 10.51 -14.87
CA GLY A 320 4.02 11.69 -15.69
C GLY A 320 4.90 12.89 -15.35
N LEU A 321 5.57 12.93 -14.20
CA LEU A 321 6.38 14.07 -13.76
C LEU A 321 7.88 13.91 -14.07
N ASP A 322 8.32 12.73 -14.53
CA ASP A 322 9.73 12.35 -14.67
C ASP A 322 10.58 13.29 -15.54
N GLU A 323 10.00 13.95 -16.54
CA GLU A 323 10.76 14.85 -17.44
C GLU A 323 11.42 16.04 -16.71
N VAL A 324 10.85 16.48 -15.58
CA VAL A 324 11.32 17.65 -14.83
C VAL A 324 11.52 17.38 -13.34
N SER A 325 11.00 16.27 -12.83
CA SER A 325 11.14 15.88 -11.42
C SER A 325 12.56 15.36 -11.14
N PRO A 326 13.10 15.56 -9.92
CA PRO A 326 14.30 14.85 -9.46
C PRO A 326 14.09 13.34 -9.24
N GLY A 327 12.89 12.83 -9.53
CA GLY A 327 12.50 11.44 -9.34
C GLY A 327 11.78 11.20 -8.01
N PHE A 328 11.00 10.12 -7.98
CA PHE A 328 10.27 9.65 -6.81
C PHE A 328 10.63 8.19 -6.54
N GLU A 329 10.52 7.75 -5.29
CA GLU A 329 10.77 6.37 -4.91
C GLU A 329 9.48 5.76 -4.35
N VAL A 330 8.85 4.89 -5.12
CA VAL A 330 7.63 4.16 -4.73
C VAL A 330 8.06 2.78 -4.21
N ILE A 331 8.02 2.63 -2.89
CA ILE A 331 8.40 1.41 -2.20
C ILE A 331 7.14 0.63 -1.81
N VAL A 332 6.94 -0.53 -2.42
CA VAL A 332 5.80 -1.41 -2.13
C VAL A 332 6.26 -2.50 -1.17
N ASP A 333 5.77 -2.46 0.08
CA ASP A 333 6.11 -3.47 1.07
C ASP A 333 5.01 -3.65 2.13
N ARG A 334 4.82 -4.91 2.53
CA ARG A 334 3.92 -5.34 3.61
C ARG A 334 4.64 -6.08 4.74
N ASN A 335 5.98 -6.14 4.71
CA ASN A 335 6.83 -6.87 5.66
C ASN A 335 6.55 -8.39 5.65
N SER A 336 5.64 -8.89 6.49
CA SER A 336 5.25 -10.31 6.55
C SER A 336 3.74 -10.48 6.36
N ASP A 337 3.26 -11.73 6.26
CA ASP A 337 1.83 -12.03 6.14
C ASP A 337 1.08 -11.94 7.48
N ALA A 338 1.66 -11.29 8.50
CA ALA A 338 1.13 -11.20 9.86
C ALA A 338 0.06 -10.11 10.07
N GLY A 339 -0.84 -9.96 9.08
CA GLY A 339 -2.01 -9.10 9.20
C GLY A 339 -1.69 -7.62 9.46
N ILE A 340 -2.37 -7.03 10.44
CA ILE A 340 -2.30 -5.58 10.70
C ILE A 340 -0.98 -5.22 11.41
N THR A 341 -0.51 -6.02 12.37
CA THR A 341 0.77 -5.76 13.04
C THR A 341 1.93 -5.74 12.03
N ALA A 342 1.92 -6.61 11.00
CA ALA A 342 2.91 -6.56 9.93
C ALA A 342 2.83 -5.28 9.09
N ASN A 343 1.61 -4.82 8.76
CA ASN A 343 1.41 -3.56 8.05
C ASN A 343 2.00 -2.37 8.84
N ILE A 344 1.82 -2.36 10.16
CA ILE A 344 2.40 -1.33 11.03
C ILE A 344 3.93 -1.47 11.12
N ALA A 345 4.47 -2.68 11.27
CA ALA A 345 5.91 -2.91 11.25
C ALA A 345 6.57 -2.44 9.94
N ALA A 346 5.93 -2.73 8.79
CA ALA A 346 6.34 -2.23 7.48
C ALA A 346 6.34 -0.70 7.44
N SER A 347 5.25 -0.08 7.91
CA SER A 347 5.10 1.39 7.94
C SER A 347 6.18 2.06 8.78
N VAL A 348 6.49 1.51 9.96
CA VAL A 348 7.56 2.00 10.85
C VAL A 348 8.92 1.94 10.15
N ASN A 349 9.27 0.78 9.58
CA ASN A 349 10.54 0.61 8.86
C ASN A 349 10.68 1.61 7.69
N LEU A 350 9.61 1.77 6.90
CA LEU A 350 9.59 2.67 5.76
C LEU A 350 9.75 4.14 6.18
N VAL A 351 9.10 4.56 7.27
CA VAL A 351 9.26 5.91 7.83
C VAL A 351 10.67 6.13 8.35
N GLU A 352 11.25 5.15 9.07
CA GLU A 352 12.64 5.22 9.50
C GLU A 352 13.64 5.20 8.31
N ASP A 353 13.22 4.68 7.16
CA ASP A 353 13.94 4.73 5.88
C ASP A 353 13.68 6.01 5.08
N GLY A 354 12.94 6.98 5.65
CA GLY A 354 12.74 8.32 5.11
C GLY A 354 11.54 8.46 4.18
N VAL A 355 10.58 7.53 4.21
CA VAL A 355 9.26 7.73 3.58
C VAL A 355 8.56 8.94 4.21
N ARG A 356 8.02 9.80 3.35
CA ARG A 356 7.25 11.00 3.74
C ARG A 356 5.75 10.83 3.54
N VAL A 357 5.35 9.92 2.66
CA VAL A 357 3.95 9.59 2.35
C VAL A 357 3.76 8.09 2.48
N LEU A 358 2.96 7.65 3.45
CA LEU A 358 2.49 6.27 3.55
C LEU A 358 1.12 6.14 2.88
N ASN A 359 0.93 5.12 2.07
CA ASN A 359 -0.34 4.78 1.44
C ASN A 359 -0.90 3.49 2.08
N TRP A 360 -2.04 3.61 2.76
CA TRP A 360 -2.78 2.52 3.36
C TRP A 360 -4.09 2.27 2.62
N SER A 361 -4.06 1.40 1.61
CA SER A 361 -5.26 0.94 0.89
C SER A 361 -5.92 -0.25 1.59
N TRP A 362 -6.07 -0.16 2.91
CA TRP A 362 -6.68 -1.21 3.75
C TRP A 362 -7.48 -0.60 4.89
N GLY A 363 -8.40 -1.40 5.41
CA GLY A 363 -9.24 -1.04 6.54
C GLY A 363 -9.93 -2.25 7.12
N ILE A 364 -10.32 -2.16 8.39
CA ILE A 364 -11.05 -3.21 9.10
C ILE A 364 -12.34 -2.66 9.73
N HIS A 365 -13.29 -3.57 9.92
CA HIS A 365 -14.54 -3.34 10.64
C HIS A 365 -14.58 -4.17 11.91
N ARG A 366 -15.34 -3.73 12.92
CA ARG A 366 -15.70 -4.58 14.05
C ARG A 366 -16.92 -5.45 13.70
N VAL A 367 -16.96 -6.68 14.20
CA VAL A 367 -18.17 -7.53 14.16
C VAL A 367 -19.38 -6.74 14.70
N GLY A 368 -20.48 -6.76 13.96
CA GLY A 368 -21.69 -5.99 14.25
C GLY A 368 -21.71 -4.57 13.66
N ALA A 369 -20.71 -4.18 12.86
CA ALA A 369 -20.75 -2.96 12.06
C ALA A 369 -21.93 -2.99 11.09
N ILE A 370 -22.54 -1.82 10.88
CA ILE A 370 -23.67 -1.64 9.96
C ILE A 370 -23.36 -0.56 8.92
N ASP A 371 -23.85 -0.76 7.70
CA ASP A 371 -23.81 0.20 6.61
C ASP A 371 -24.86 1.33 6.78
N ILE A 372 -24.88 2.30 5.88
CA ILE A 372 -25.84 3.42 5.88
C ILE A 372 -27.29 2.96 5.65
N GLU A 373 -27.49 1.78 5.05
CA GLU A 373 -28.82 1.19 4.85
C GLU A 373 -29.28 0.35 6.06
N GLY A 374 -28.44 0.24 7.10
CA GLY A 374 -28.70 -0.53 8.31
C GLY A 374 -28.51 -2.04 8.16
N LYS A 375 -27.77 -2.50 7.13
CA LYS A 375 -27.36 -3.90 6.95
C LYS A 375 -26.01 -4.16 7.59
N GLU A 376 -25.76 -5.40 7.99
CA GLU A 376 -24.50 -5.81 8.60
C GLU A 376 -23.37 -5.84 7.56
N VAL A 377 -22.21 -5.32 7.94
CA VAL A 377 -20.97 -5.42 7.17
C VAL A 377 -20.27 -6.73 7.56
N ASP A 378 -20.03 -7.61 6.60
CA ASP A 378 -19.45 -8.95 6.82
C ASP A 378 -18.02 -9.11 6.26
N SER A 379 -17.52 -8.09 5.56
CA SER A 379 -16.17 -8.07 4.98
C SER A 379 -15.16 -7.39 5.89
N LEU A 380 -13.93 -7.91 5.92
CA LEU A 380 -12.81 -7.31 6.68
C LEU A 380 -13.12 -7.10 8.17
N VAL A 381 -14.04 -7.91 8.73
CA VAL A 381 -14.45 -7.81 10.12
C VAL A 381 -13.43 -8.42 11.09
N ARG A 382 -13.43 -7.91 12.32
CA ARG A 382 -12.57 -8.31 13.44
C ARG A 382 -13.39 -8.38 14.72
N SER A 383 -13.05 -9.29 15.61
CA SER A 383 -13.67 -9.38 16.92
C SER A 383 -13.40 -8.10 17.73
N GLY A 384 -14.24 -7.85 18.74
CA GLY A 384 -14.02 -6.70 19.62
C GLY A 384 -12.66 -6.73 20.33
N ILE A 385 -12.13 -7.93 20.64
CA ILE A 385 -10.84 -8.09 21.30
C ILE A 385 -9.70 -7.68 20.37
N ALA A 386 -9.72 -8.14 19.11
CA ALA A 386 -8.71 -7.76 18.14
C ALA A 386 -8.79 -6.26 17.80
N MET A 387 -10.00 -5.71 17.62
CA MET A 387 -10.19 -4.28 17.35
C MET A 387 -9.56 -3.39 18.43
N SER A 388 -9.79 -3.68 19.71
CA SER A 388 -9.18 -2.91 20.80
C SER A 388 -7.65 -2.97 20.77
N GLY A 389 -7.05 -4.14 20.50
CA GLY A 389 -5.60 -4.24 20.36
C GLY A 389 -5.06 -3.43 19.18
N TYR A 390 -5.75 -3.42 18.04
CA TYR A 390 -5.34 -2.61 16.88
C TYR A 390 -5.52 -1.12 17.08
N GLU A 391 -6.55 -0.71 17.82
CA GLU A 391 -6.78 0.69 18.20
C GLU A 391 -5.57 1.22 18.98
N GLU A 392 -5.17 0.54 20.06
CA GLU A 392 -4.00 0.94 20.86
C GLU A 392 -2.70 0.92 20.02
N LEU A 393 -2.51 -0.09 19.15
CA LEU A 393 -1.35 -0.14 18.25
C LEU A 393 -1.30 1.06 17.28
N LEU A 394 -2.44 1.48 16.75
CA LEU A 394 -2.55 2.63 15.86
C LEU A 394 -2.37 3.95 16.61
N GLU A 395 -2.88 4.04 17.85
CA GLU A 395 -2.64 5.20 18.71
C GLU A 395 -1.15 5.39 18.97
N GLU A 396 -0.44 4.32 19.37
CA GLU A 396 1.02 4.32 19.55
C GLU A 396 1.75 4.70 18.26
N PHE A 397 1.31 4.18 17.11
CA PHE A 397 1.89 4.54 15.82
C PHE A 397 1.75 6.04 15.51
N PHE A 398 0.57 6.63 15.70
CA PHE A 398 0.37 8.06 15.44
C PHE A 398 1.00 8.96 16.52
N LEU A 399 1.10 8.51 17.77
CA LEU A 399 1.87 9.19 18.81
C LEU A 399 3.36 9.25 18.45
N TRP A 400 3.93 8.12 18.04
CA TRP A 400 5.31 8.04 17.55
C TRP A 400 5.53 8.95 16.34
N LEU A 401 4.66 8.90 15.32
CA LEU A 401 4.74 9.78 14.17
C LEU A 401 4.73 11.26 14.57
N ARG A 402 3.83 11.68 15.46
CA ARG A 402 3.76 13.09 15.90
C ARG A 402 5.03 13.53 16.63
N ARG A 403 5.65 12.62 17.40
CA ARG A 403 6.82 12.91 18.23
C ARG A 403 8.10 12.92 17.42
N GLU A 404 8.31 11.90 16.59
CA GLU A 404 9.60 11.63 15.93
C GLU A 404 9.60 11.98 14.44
N HIS A 405 8.44 11.98 13.79
CA HIS A 405 8.28 12.15 12.34
C HIS A 405 7.11 13.10 11.96
N PRO A 406 7.07 14.34 12.49
CA PRO A 406 5.96 15.26 12.29
C PRO A 406 5.76 15.69 10.83
N GLU A 407 6.72 15.38 9.96
CA GLU A 407 6.71 15.68 8.53
C GLU A 407 6.04 14.60 7.65
N VAL A 408 5.71 13.44 8.23
CA VAL A 408 5.13 12.28 7.54
C VAL A 408 3.61 12.39 7.49
N VAL A 409 3.02 11.99 6.37
CA VAL A 409 1.58 11.81 6.20
C VAL A 409 1.23 10.36 5.88
N VAL A 410 0.08 9.92 6.36
CA VAL A 410 -0.57 8.65 6.05
C VAL A 410 -1.83 8.97 5.26
N VAL A 411 -1.94 8.39 4.07
CA VAL A 411 -3.10 8.50 3.18
C VAL A 411 -3.82 7.17 3.20
N ASN A 412 -5.05 7.16 3.67
CA ASN A 412 -5.83 5.94 3.90
C ASN A 412 -7.14 5.95 3.12
N SER A 413 -7.53 4.78 2.61
CA SER A 413 -8.83 4.60 1.98
C SER A 413 -9.96 4.66 3.02
N ALA A 414 -11.05 5.36 2.70
CA ALA A 414 -12.21 5.44 3.59
C ALA A 414 -12.85 4.06 3.85
N GLY A 415 -12.82 3.18 2.85
CA GLY A 415 -13.42 1.85 2.87
C GLY A 415 -14.55 1.70 1.85
N ASN A 416 -14.92 0.46 1.55
CA ASN A 416 -15.86 0.09 0.48
C ASN A 416 -17.12 -0.63 1.01
N ALA A 417 -17.60 -0.25 2.19
CA ALA A 417 -18.73 -0.90 2.86
C ALA A 417 -19.99 -0.04 2.92
N SER A 418 -20.03 1.10 2.22
CA SER A 418 -21.10 2.10 2.31
C SER A 418 -21.44 2.44 3.76
N SER A 419 -20.43 2.75 4.56
CA SER A 419 -20.54 2.96 6.01
C SER A 419 -19.92 4.30 6.44
N PHE A 420 -20.13 4.68 7.70
CA PHE A 420 -19.58 5.88 8.30
C PHE A 420 -18.11 5.66 8.70
N SER A 421 -17.21 6.49 8.18
CA SER A 421 -15.77 6.45 8.46
C SER A 421 -15.42 6.89 9.89
N SER A 422 -16.25 7.72 10.53
CA SER A 422 -16.04 8.33 11.84
C SER A 422 -16.46 7.44 13.02
N ARG A 423 -17.06 6.27 12.78
CA ARG A 423 -17.48 5.33 13.83
C ARG A 423 -16.27 4.54 14.35
N ASP A 424 -15.49 5.18 15.21
CA ASP A 424 -14.31 4.62 15.91
C ASP A 424 -14.58 3.24 16.52
N GLU A 425 -15.72 3.04 17.18
CA GLU A 425 -16.11 1.75 17.78
C GLU A 425 -16.19 0.60 16.76
N TYR A 426 -16.28 0.91 15.46
CA TYR A 426 -16.55 -0.04 14.38
C TYR A 426 -15.58 0.01 13.20
N ARG A 427 -14.67 0.99 13.09
CA ARG A 427 -13.85 1.20 11.87
C ARG A 427 -12.43 1.65 12.22
N LEU A 428 -11.42 1.02 11.63
CA LEU A 428 -10.00 1.42 11.73
C LEU A 428 -9.26 1.26 10.39
N PRO A 429 -8.28 2.12 10.05
CA PRO A 429 -7.77 3.25 10.82
C PRO A 429 -8.48 4.57 10.49
N SER A 430 -9.39 4.60 9.51
CA SER A 430 -9.97 5.83 8.98
C SER A 430 -10.67 6.69 10.03
N SER A 431 -11.19 6.11 11.12
CA SER A 431 -11.83 6.85 12.21
C SER A 431 -10.89 7.73 13.05
N PHE A 432 -9.58 7.46 13.06
CA PHE A 432 -8.61 8.19 13.89
C PHE A 432 -8.54 9.67 13.52
N VAL A 433 -8.61 10.56 14.51
CA VAL A 433 -8.51 12.02 14.31
C VAL A 433 -7.09 12.49 14.57
N THR A 434 -6.34 12.78 13.51
CA THR A 434 -4.97 13.31 13.59
C THR A 434 -4.59 14.09 12.33
N ASP A 435 -3.69 15.06 12.45
CA ASP A 435 -3.21 15.86 11.31
C ASP A 435 -2.40 15.07 10.28
N GLN A 436 -1.87 13.93 10.69
CA GLN A 436 -1.07 13.06 9.83
C GLN A 436 -1.88 12.03 9.06
N LEU A 437 -3.20 11.89 9.29
CA LEU A 437 -4.05 10.91 8.59
C LEU A 437 -5.04 11.61 7.65
N PHE A 438 -4.91 11.32 6.35
CA PHE A 438 -5.75 11.81 5.27
C PHE A 438 -6.65 10.66 4.80
N VAL A 439 -7.96 10.80 4.97
CA VAL A 439 -8.93 9.77 4.60
C VAL A 439 -9.56 10.12 3.25
N VAL A 440 -9.47 9.18 2.31
CA VAL A 440 -9.83 9.41 0.91
C VAL A 440 -11.06 8.58 0.54
N GLY A 441 -12.14 9.28 0.17
CA GLY A 441 -13.36 8.68 -0.36
C GLY A 441 -13.26 8.40 -1.86
N GLY A 442 -14.28 7.74 -2.41
CA GLY A 442 -14.33 7.36 -3.81
C GLY A 442 -15.51 7.98 -4.54
N HIS A 443 -15.24 8.60 -5.69
CA HIS A 443 -16.26 9.03 -6.64
C HIS A 443 -16.02 8.38 -8.01
N GLU A 444 -17.00 8.47 -8.89
CA GLU A 444 -16.93 8.00 -10.27
C GLU A 444 -17.64 8.98 -11.21
N ARG A 445 -17.35 8.88 -12.51
CA ARG A 445 -17.93 9.76 -13.52
C ARG A 445 -19.46 9.62 -13.57
N SER A 446 -20.18 10.74 -13.48
CA SER A 446 -21.64 10.75 -13.64
C SER A 446 -22.06 10.57 -15.11
N GLU A 447 -23.33 10.26 -15.36
CA GLU A 447 -23.89 10.24 -16.73
C GLU A 447 -24.17 11.64 -17.30
N GLN A 448 -24.00 12.70 -16.49
CA GLN A 448 -24.35 14.06 -16.88
C GLN A 448 -23.27 14.71 -17.77
N ASP A 449 -23.68 15.39 -18.85
CA ASP A 449 -22.78 16.15 -19.72
C ASP A 449 -22.66 17.60 -19.25
N VAL A 450 -21.86 17.80 -18.21
CA VAL A 450 -21.57 19.11 -17.58
C VAL A 450 -20.07 19.39 -17.61
N GLU A 451 -19.69 20.64 -17.36
CA GLU A 451 -18.27 21.03 -17.29
C GLU A 451 -17.58 20.35 -16.10
N VAL A 452 -16.26 20.17 -16.17
CA VAL A 452 -15.49 19.47 -15.13
C VAL A 452 -15.71 20.10 -13.75
N ASP A 453 -15.71 21.43 -13.64
CA ASP A 453 -15.84 22.13 -12.36
C ASP A 453 -17.26 22.05 -11.74
N ASP A 454 -18.24 21.52 -12.48
CA ASP A 454 -19.61 21.36 -12.00
C ASP A 454 -19.69 20.27 -10.91
N PRO A 455 -20.42 20.49 -9.79
CA PRO A 455 -20.65 19.47 -8.76
C PRO A 455 -21.22 18.17 -9.30
N ASP A 456 -22.05 18.24 -10.36
CA ASP A 456 -22.75 17.08 -10.94
C ASP A 456 -21.88 16.31 -11.94
N TYR A 457 -20.63 16.73 -12.18
CA TYR A 457 -19.70 16.04 -13.08
C TYR A 457 -19.36 14.62 -12.59
N VAL A 458 -19.39 14.40 -11.28
CA VAL A 458 -19.17 13.09 -10.66
C VAL A 458 -20.27 12.79 -9.64
N VAL A 459 -20.41 11.51 -9.34
CA VAL A 459 -21.25 11.03 -8.25
C VAL A 459 -20.40 10.25 -7.26
N LYS A 460 -20.81 10.22 -5.99
CA LYS A 460 -20.19 9.31 -5.02
C LYS A 460 -20.35 7.88 -5.53
N ARG A 461 -19.30 7.08 -5.40
CA ARG A 461 -19.40 5.64 -5.60
C ARG A 461 -20.28 5.03 -4.50
N ASP A 462 -21.23 4.19 -4.87
CA ASP A 462 -22.21 3.60 -3.93
C ASP A 462 -21.52 2.91 -2.75
N ALA A 463 -20.50 2.10 -3.00
CA ALA A 463 -19.75 1.38 -1.97
C ALA A 463 -18.84 2.27 -1.11
N SER A 464 -18.51 3.51 -1.52
CA SER A 464 -17.60 4.36 -0.74
C SER A 464 -18.20 4.70 0.61
N ASN A 465 -17.41 4.51 1.66
CA ASN A 465 -17.67 5.10 2.97
C ASN A 465 -17.70 6.63 2.87
N ILE A 466 -18.42 7.25 3.81
CA ILE A 466 -18.73 8.69 3.84
C ILE A 466 -18.43 9.27 5.21
N ASP A 467 -18.88 10.53 5.42
CA ASP A 467 -18.87 11.40 6.60
C ASP A 467 -17.72 12.40 6.74
N MET A 468 -17.84 13.22 7.78
CA MET A 468 -16.92 14.29 8.11
C MET A 468 -15.47 13.84 8.37
N ARG A 469 -15.22 12.54 8.52
CA ARG A 469 -13.86 12.02 8.64
C ARG A 469 -13.19 11.87 7.29
N VAL A 470 -13.95 11.75 6.20
CA VAL A 470 -13.39 11.75 4.84
C VAL A 470 -12.93 13.18 4.49
N ASP A 471 -11.63 13.33 4.25
CA ASP A 471 -11.01 14.63 3.97
C ASP A 471 -11.31 15.09 2.53
N ILE A 472 -11.34 14.18 1.57
CA ILE A 472 -11.57 14.47 0.15
C ILE A 472 -12.00 13.22 -0.61
N THR A 473 -12.76 13.37 -1.69
CA THR A 473 -13.01 12.28 -2.65
C THR A 473 -12.11 12.40 -3.88
N ALA A 474 -11.69 11.27 -4.44
CA ALA A 474 -11.01 11.20 -5.73
C ALA A 474 -11.57 10.05 -6.58
N ALA A 475 -11.25 10.03 -7.89
CA ALA A 475 -11.74 8.97 -8.77
C ALA A 475 -11.31 7.61 -8.26
N ALA A 476 -12.27 6.71 -8.14
CA ALA A 476 -12.09 5.40 -7.52
C ALA A 476 -11.94 4.27 -8.53
N CYS A 477 -12.08 4.54 -9.84
CA CYS A 477 -12.04 3.54 -10.89
C CYS A 477 -10.81 3.70 -11.78
N VAL A 478 -10.13 2.58 -12.05
CA VAL A 478 -8.92 2.52 -12.86
C VAL A 478 -8.91 1.25 -13.72
N ARG A 479 -7.99 1.20 -14.69
CA ARG A 479 -7.68 -0.03 -15.42
C ARG A 479 -6.55 -0.78 -14.74
N GLY A 480 -6.73 -2.07 -14.56
CA GLY A 480 -5.65 -2.97 -14.18
C GLY A 480 -4.63 -3.11 -15.31
N SER A 481 -3.42 -3.56 -14.96
CA SER A 481 -2.39 -3.84 -15.96
C SER A 481 -2.75 -5.11 -16.77
N SER A 482 -2.23 -5.20 -18.00
CA SER A 482 -2.26 -6.42 -18.83
C SER A 482 -0.83 -6.86 -19.13
N LEU A 483 -0.63 -8.12 -19.51
CA LEU A 483 0.64 -8.60 -20.08
C LEU A 483 0.80 -8.24 -21.57
N VAL A 484 -0.26 -7.76 -22.22
CA VAL A 484 -0.25 -7.39 -23.64
C VAL A 484 -0.11 -5.88 -23.79
N GLU A 485 0.95 -5.45 -24.47
CA GLU A 485 1.21 -4.03 -24.75
C GLU A 485 0.04 -3.37 -25.49
N GLY A 486 -0.44 -2.25 -24.95
CA GLY A 486 -1.55 -1.47 -25.49
C GLY A 486 -2.94 -2.04 -25.19
N GLU A 487 -3.05 -3.20 -24.52
CA GLU A 487 -4.32 -3.76 -24.08
C GLU A 487 -4.76 -3.12 -22.76
N ARG A 488 -6.01 -2.62 -22.72
CA ARG A 488 -6.66 -2.17 -21.49
C ARG A 488 -7.08 -3.37 -20.65
N GLY A 489 -6.55 -3.45 -19.43
CA GLY A 489 -6.95 -4.45 -18.46
C GLY A 489 -8.36 -4.25 -17.92
N GLU A 490 -8.77 -5.12 -17.00
CA GLU A 490 -10.08 -5.07 -16.37
C GLU A 490 -10.25 -3.79 -15.55
N ALA A 491 -11.51 -3.41 -15.33
CA ALA A 491 -11.84 -2.30 -14.47
C ALA A 491 -11.72 -2.70 -13.01
N HIS A 492 -11.01 -1.90 -12.23
CA HIS A 492 -10.93 -2.04 -10.79
C HIS A 492 -11.46 -0.78 -10.15
N CYS A 493 -12.38 -0.93 -9.21
CA CYS A 493 -13.02 0.22 -8.60
C CYS A 493 -13.15 0.07 -7.08
N GLY A 494 -12.72 1.10 -6.36
CA GLY A 494 -12.63 1.10 -4.90
C GLY A 494 -11.83 2.29 -4.38
N THR A 495 -12.08 2.65 -3.13
CA THR A 495 -11.34 3.74 -2.44
C THR A 495 -9.83 3.48 -2.35
N SER A 496 -9.41 2.22 -2.52
CA SER A 496 -8.01 1.82 -2.63
C SER A 496 -7.29 2.39 -3.86
N TYR A 497 -8.02 2.78 -4.91
CA TYR A 497 -7.46 3.41 -6.13
C TYR A 497 -7.59 4.94 -6.13
N SER A 498 -8.48 5.51 -5.31
CA SER A 498 -8.54 6.97 -5.07
C SER A 498 -7.42 7.44 -4.12
N THR A 499 -7.07 6.60 -3.14
CA THR A 499 -5.99 6.81 -2.16
C THR A 499 -4.62 7.15 -2.82
N PRO A 500 -4.12 6.37 -3.80
CA PRO A 500 -2.83 6.65 -4.44
C PRO A 500 -2.80 7.94 -5.27
N LEU A 501 -3.93 8.45 -5.78
CA LEU A 501 -3.98 9.76 -6.43
C LEU A 501 -3.65 10.89 -5.45
N VAL A 502 -4.28 10.85 -4.28
CA VAL A 502 -4.04 11.84 -3.22
C VAL A 502 -2.62 11.70 -2.71
N GLY A 503 -2.14 10.48 -2.45
CA GLY A 503 -0.76 10.26 -2.02
C GLY A 503 0.28 10.75 -3.04
N GLY A 504 0.05 10.51 -4.33
CA GLY A 504 0.92 11.00 -5.41
C GLY A 504 0.92 12.53 -5.49
N LEU A 505 -0.26 13.16 -5.34
CA LEU A 505 -0.37 14.61 -5.29
C LEU A 505 0.39 15.20 -4.09
N LEU A 506 0.22 14.63 -2.89
CA LEU A 506 0.93 15.10 -1.69
C LEU A 506 2.45 14.96 -1.86
N ALA A 507 2.93 13.87 -2.47
CA ALA A 507 4.35 13.72 -2.79
C ALA A 507 4.84 14.79 -3.76
N ALA A 508 4.07 15.13 -4.80
CA ALA A 508 4.41 16.22 -5.72
C ALA A 508 4.39 17.60 -5.04
N MET A 509 3.45 17.85 -4.12
CA MET A 509 3.42 19.07 -3.32
C MET A 509 4.63 19.18 -2.40
N MET A 510 5.02 18.09 -1.73
CA MET A 510 6.23 18.01 -0.91
C MET A 510 7.51 18.14 -1.73
N SER A 511 7.51 17.66 -2.98
CA SER A 511 8.62 17.87 -3.92
C SER A 511 8.84 19.35 -4.21
N ILE A 512 7.75 20.11 -4.39
CA ILE A 512 7.78 21.58 -4.59
C ILE A 512 8.15 22.33 -3.30
N SER A 513 7.62 21.90 -2.16
CA SER A 513 7.83 22.55 -0.87
C SER A 513 7.98 21.50 0.26
N PRO A 514 9.22 21.07 0.55
CA PRO A 514 9.48 19.97 1.48
C PRO A 514 9.19 20.32 2.94
N ALA A 515 9.06 21.63 3.25
CA ALA A 515 8.79 22.18 4.57
C ALA A 515 7.30 22.19 4.94
N LEU A 516 6.40 21.85 4.01
CA LEU A 516 4.98 21.79 4.30
C LEU A 516 4.69 20.76 5.39
N THR A 517 4.02 21.20 6.45
CA THR A 517 3.52 20.32 7.50
C THR A 517 2.27 19.57 7.04
N PRO A 518 1.93 18.42 7.66
CA PRO A 518 0.67 17.72 7.40
C PRO A 518 -0.57 18.63 7.45
N ALA A 519 -0.67 19.52 8.44
CA ALA A 519 -1.77 20.48 8.54
C ALA A 519 -1.79 21.48 7.37
N GLN A 520 -0.63 21.95 6.91
CA GLN A 520 -0.54 22.83 5.74
C GLN A 520 -0.90 22.11 4.44
N LEU A 521 -0.47 20.85 4.29
CA LEU A 521 -0.85 19.99 3.16
C LEU A 521 -2.36 19.80 3.10
N ARG A 522 -3.00 19.44 4.23
CA ARG A 522 -4.47 19.32 4.30
C ARG A 522 -5.15 20.63 3.95
N MET A 523 -4.69 21.74 4.52
CA MET A 523 -5.25 23.06 4.22
C MET A 523 -5.15 23.39 2.72
N LEU A 524 -4.00 23.14 2.08
CA LEU A 524 -3.81 23.41 0.65
C LEU A 524 -4.70 22.51 -0.20
N LEU A 525 -4.74 21.21 0.09
CA LEU A 525 -5.58 20.21 -0.57
C LEU A 525 -7.07 20.60 -0.54
N ARG A 526 -7.56 20.98 0.64
CA ARG A 526 -8.94 21.39 0.87
C ARG A 526 -9.27 22.74 0.22
N ARG A 527 -8.35 23.71 0.26
CA ARG A 527 -8.49 25.00 -0.43
C ARG A 527 -8.54 24.86 -1.95
N SER A 528 -7.88 23.84 -2.49
CA SER A 528 -7.91 23.56 -3.93
C SER A 528 -9.14 22.79 -4.38
N ALA A 529 -9.84 22.10 -3.48
CA ALA A 529 -10.87 21.14 -3.83
C ALA A 529 -11.97 21.77 -4.70
N MET A 530 -12.41 21.03 -5.72
CA MET A 530 -13.70 21.24 -6.39
C MET A 530 -14.82 20.68 -5.49
N THR A 531 -16.06 20.88 -5.91
CA THR A 531 -17.25 20.44 -5.18
C THR A 531 -17.84 19.15 -5.77
N ILE A 532 -18.57 18.39 -4.95
CA ILE A 532 -19.36 17.21 -5.35
C ILE A 532 -20.65 17.17 -4.52
N GLY A 533 -21.76 16.73 -5.14
CA GLY A 533 -23.04 16.53 -4.47
C GLY A 533 -24.02 17.71 -4.60
N GLU A 534 -25.30 17.43 -4.35
CA GLU A 534 -26.43 18.36 -4.57
C GLU A 534 -26.85 19.16 -3.31
N GLU A 535 -26.45 18.75 -2.10
CA GLU A 535 -26.93 19.32 -0.82
C GLU A 535 -25.85 20.06 -0.01
N TYR A 536 -26.27 21.02 0.81
CA TYR A 536 -25.42 21.69 1.80
C TYR A 536 -25.23 20.76 3.01
N ASP A 537 -24.05 20.15 3.12
CA ASP A 537 -23.51 19.27 4.17
C ASP A 537 -23.29 19.99 5.54
N PHE A 538 -24.26 20.78 6.01
CA PHE A 538 -24.29 21.31 7.39
C PHE A 538 -25.33 20.60 8.25
N GLU A 539 -25.63 19.35 7.93
CA GLU A 539 -26.54 18.51 8.70
C GLU A 539 -25.80 17.91 9.94
N PRO A 540 -26.51 17.32 10.92
CA PRO A 540 -25.91 16.76 12.14
C PRO A 540 -24.89 15.64 11.85
N VAL A 541 -24.12 15.21 12.86
CA VAL A 541 -23.12 14.10 12.76
C VAL A 541 -23.67 12.76 12.22
N ASP A 542 -24.99 12.62 12.13
CA ASP A 542 -25.71 11.47 11.55
C ASP A 542 -26.12 11.67 10.08
N ALA A 543 -25.65 12.73 9.42
CA ALA A 543 -25.98 13.09 8.06
C ALA A 543 -25.16 12.32 7.01
N ASP A 544 -25.72 12.21 5.81
CA ASP A 544 -25.10 11.54 4.65
C ASP A 544 -24.02 12.42 3.97
N ASP A 545 -23.28 13.24 4.74
CA ASP A 545 -22.20 14.10 4.23
C ASP A 545 -21.16 13.22 3.55
N LEU A 546 -20.79 13.49 2.30
CA LEU A 546 -19.83 12.64 1.58
C LEU A 546 -18.41 12.80 2.12
N THR A 547 -18.09 14.01 2.61
CA THR A 547 -16.81 14.43 3.18
C THR A 547 -17.03 15.49 4.24
N ALA A 548 -15.96 15.90 4.96
CA ALA A 548 -15.99 17.14 5.70
C ALA A 548 -16.45 18.31 4.80
N PRO A 549 -17.48 19.09 5.18
CA PRO A 549 -17.97 20.19 4.37
C PRO A 549 -16.90 21.24 4.14
N ILE A 550 -16.90 21.87 2.96
CA ILE A 550 -16.02 23.00 2.68
C ILE A 550 -16.39 24.18 3.58
N ILE A 551 -15.42 24.68 4.35
CA ILE A 551 -15.63 25.75 5.32
C ILE A 551 -15.09 27.10 4.81
N PRO A 552 -15.57 28.25 5.34
CA PRO A 552 -15.14 29.56 4.88
C PRO A 552 -13.62 29.78 4.88
N SER A 553 -12.90 29.21 5.84
CA SER A 553 -11.43 29.35 5.93
C SER A 553 -10.68 28.68 4.76
N GLU A 554 -11.35 27.78 4.03
CA GLU A 554 -10.90 27.12 2.80
C GLU A 554 -11.26 27.93 1.53
N ARG A 555 -11.99 29.02 1.68
CA ARG A 555 -12.38 29.97 0.61
C ARG A 555 -12.09 31.42 1.02
N ALA A 556 -10.85 31.67 1.46
CA ALA A 556 -10.36 32.99 1.85
C ALA A 556 -11.20 33.74 2.92
N ASN A 557 -12.00 33.01 3.71
CA ASN A 557 -12.98 33.53 4.67
C ASN A 557 -14.18 34.27 4.04
N GLU A 558 -14.49 33.99 2.77
CA GLU A 558 -15.68 34.50 2.08
C GLU A 558 -16.92 33.71 2.52
N LEU A 559 -17.68 34.22 3.50
CA LEU A 559 -18.81 33.49 4.10
C LEU A 559 -19.93 33.09 3.13
N ASP A 560 -20.09 33.83 2.03
CA ASP A 560 -21.15 33.63 1.04
C ASP A 560 -20.63 32.90 -0.22
N HIS A 561 -19.46 32.24 -0.14
CA HIS A 561 -18.90 31.48 -1.24
C HIS A 561 -19.81 30.29 -1.59
N PRO A 562 -20.14 30.03 -2.88
CA PRO A 562 -21.09 28.99 -3.28
C PRO A 562 -20.68 27.58 -2.84
N ASP A 563 -19.38 27.30 -2.78
CA ASP A 563 -18.87 26.00 -2.35
C ASP A 563 -19.04 25.70 -0.85
N ILE A 564 -19.33 26.70 -0.02
CA ILE A 564 -19.38 26.50 1.43
C ILE A 564 -20.52 25.57 1.80
N GLY A 565 -20.19 24.53 2.56
CA GLY A 565 -21.12 23.47 2.91
C GLY A 565 -21.22 22.37 1.87
N LEU A 566 -20.48 22.39 0.76
CA LEU A 566 -20.44 21.25 -0.17
C LEU A 566 -19.28 20.32 0.16
N SER A 567 -19.41 19.06 -0.25
CA SER A 567 -18.35 18.07 -0.14
C SER A 567 -17.17 18.36 -1.08
N ALA A 568 -15.97 17.92 -0.69
CA ALA A 568 -14.74 18.17 -1.41
C ALA A 568 -14.38 17.05 -2.39
N ARG A 569 -14.05 17.48 -3.61
CA ARG A 569 -13.53 16.66 -4.70
C ARG A 569 -12.10 17.10 -5.06
N LEU A 570 -11.23 16.13 -5.33
CA LEU A 570 -9.83 16.38 -5.67
C LEU A 570 -9.68 17.28 -6.90
N ASP A 571 -8.88 18.35 -6.76
CA ASP A 571 -8.32 19.13 -7.88
C ASP A 571 -6.79 19.13 -7.77
N MET A 572 -6.17 18.21 -8.51
CA MET A 572 -4.71 18.04 -8.48
C MET A 572 -3.99 19.27 -9.03
N TYR A 573 -4.54 19.91 -10.06
CA TYR A 573 -3.94 21.09 -10.67
C TYR A 573 -3.90 22.25 -9.69
N LYS A 574 -5.05 22.55 -9.06
CA LYS A 574 -5.18 23.70 -8.17
C LYS A 574 -4.35 23.51 -6.90
N ALA A 575 -4.21 22.27 -6.41
CA ALA A 575 -3.36 21.95 -5.27
C ALA A 575 -1.87 22.29 -5.55
N LEU A 576 -1.36 21.91 -6.72
CA LEU A 576 0.01 22.26 -7.12
C LEU A 576 0.19 23.77 -7.31
N ASP A 577 -0.79 24.45 -7.92
CA ASP A 577 -0.79 25.91 -8.09
C ASP A 577 -0.74 26.65 -6.74
N LEU A 578 -1.58 26.25 -5.79
CA LEU A 578 -1.57 26.84 -4.45
C LEU A 578 -0.30 26.51 -3.66
N THR A 579 0.33 25.35 -3.92
CA THR A 579 1.61 24.98 -3.32
C THR A 579 2.73 25.88 -3.80
N VAL A 580 2.78 26.23 -5.09
CA VAL A 580 3.75 27.20 -5.61
C VAL A 580 3.49 28.59 -5.03
N GLN A 581 2.23 29.01 -4.92
CA GLN A 581 1.87 30.31 -4.35
C GLN A 581 2.20 30.41 -2.84
N SER A 582 2.23 29.30 -2.11
CA SER A 582 2.59 29.33 -0.69
C SER A 582 4.08 29.64 -0.48
N LEU A 583 4.96 29.24 -1.41
CA LEU A 583 6.39 29.56 -1.38
C LEU A 583 6.66 31.08 -1.39
N GLU A 584 5.81 31.86 -2.06
CA GLU A 584 5.94 33.32 -2.10
C GLU A 584 5.48 34.01 -0.82
N ARG A 585 4.64 33.36 -0.01
CA ARG A 585 4.13 33.93 1.25
C ARG A 585 5.08 33.73 2.43
N ASP A 586 5.97 32.75 2.33
CA ASP A 586 7.02 32.48 3.31
C ASP A 586 8.33 33.26 3.03
N ARG A 587 8.43 33.94 1.88
CA ARG A 587 9.51 34.87 1.50
C ARG A 587 9.13 36.31 1.81
#